data_AF-A0A218UCN5-F1
#
_entry.id   AF-A0A218UCN5-F1
#
_cell.length_a   1.000
_cell.length_b   1.000
_cell.length_c   1.000
_cell.angle_alpha   90.00
_cell.angle_beta   90.00
_cell.angle_gamma   90.00
#
_symmetry.space_group_name_H-M   'P 1'
#
loop_
_entity.id
_entity.type
_entity.pdbx_description
1 polymer ?
#
loop_
_entity_poly.entity_id
_entity_poly.type
_entity_poly.pdbx_seq_one_letter_code
_entity_poly.pdbx_strand_id
1 'polypeptide(L)'
;MDDLNLHFRFLNWRRRIREIREVREGRDRDRDRDREQGLRCQERARHILVDGDTLSYRGPSGEVGCYVASRPLTRDSNYFEVSIVDSGVRGTIAVGLVPHCHSLEHPPGWGPGSVAYHADDGKLYSGRAKGRQFGSKCSSGDRIGCGVERGSFGAPPAQVFFTKNGQRVGGLGVPLSPPGLFPAVGLHSLGEEVRLHLPPPGPPEDEGGAMLVDSLEEEWGRLHDVRLYGSVLEYVGKGKSIVDVGLAQARRPLSPRSHYFELEILDPGEKCYIALGVARKDYPKNRHPGWSRGSVAYHADDGKLFHGSGVGDPFGPRCYKGDVMGCGIMFPRDYGRDSEGDSDDTSEPPEVKVHNVMYLEEEEEEEEEEEEEEDGEDMEQEGRKVVVFFTRNGMVVGRREVGVPPGGLFPTVGMLSTGERVKVDLHPLSG
;
A
#
# COMPACT_ATOMS: atom_id res chain seq x y z
N MET A 1 59.26 -40.98 2.71
CA MET A 1 59.28 -39.53 2.38
C MET A 1 57.84 -39.01 2.29
N ASP A 2 56.91 -39.57 3.08
CA ASP A 2 55.48 -39.53 2.75
C ASP A 2 54.60 -38.83 3.81
N ASP A 3 55.11 -38.61 5.04
CA ASP A 3 54.34 -37.99 6.12
C ASP A 3 54.30 -36.46 6.09
N LEU A 4 55.32 -35.80 5.53
CA LEU A 4 55.32 -34.34 5.31
C LEU A 4 54.29 -33.91 4.25
N ASN A 5 53.96 -34.82 3.33
CA ASN A 5 53.03 -34.56 2.23
C ASN A 5 51.56 -34.65 2.69
N LEU A 6 51.24 -35.51 3.68
CA LEU A 6 49.89 -35.58 4.26
C LEU A 6 49.53 -34.32 5.06
N HIS A 7 50.47 -33.78 5.84
CA HIS A 7 50.25 -32.59 6.66
C HIS A 7 49.99 -31.33 5.80
N PHE A 8 50.76 -31.15 4.72
CA PHE A 8 50.52 -30.07 3.77
C PHE A 8 49.19 -30.22 3.00
N ARG A 9 48.80 -31.46 2.67
CA ARG A 9 47.50 -31.73 2.03
C ARG A 9 46.33 -31.46 2.97
N PHE A 10 46.45 -31.77 4.26
CA PHE A 10 45.45 -31.45 5.27
C PHE A 10 45.33 -29.95 5.56
N LEU A 11 46.45 -29.22 5.63
CA LEU A 11 46.41 -27.76 5.80
C LEU A 11 45.79 -27.06 4.60
N ASN A 12 46.15 -27.48 3.39
CA ASN A 12 45.57 -26.96 2.15
C ASN A 12 44.08 -27.31 2.02
N TRP A 13 43.67 -28.50 2.45
CA TRP A 13 42.26 -28.90 2.51
C TRP A 13 41.45 -28.04 3.49
N ARG A 14 41.98 -27.77 4.69
CA ARG A 14 41.31 -26.92 5.70
C ARG A 14 41.25 -25.44 5.28
N ARG A 15 42.28 -24.91 4.61
CA ARG A 15 42.22 -23.57 3.99
C ARG A 15 41.16 -23.53 2.90
N ARG A 16 41.11 -24.53 2.01
CA ARG A 16 40.15 -24.59 0.91
C ARG A 16 38.71 -24.76 1.39
N ILE A 17 38.46 -25.48 2.48
CA ILE A 17 37.14 -25.54 3.12
C ILE A 17 36.75 -24.20 3.77
N ARG A 18 37.69 -23.51 4.42
CA ARG A 18 37.44 -22.18 5.01
C ARG A 18 37.14 -21.15 3.92
N GLU A 19 37.88 -21.17 2.81
CA GLU A 19 37.68 -20.30 1.64
C GLU A 19 36.36 -20.60 0.92
N ILE A 20 35.97 -21.87 0.77
CA ILE A 20 34.66 -22.26 0.22
C ILE A 20 33.51 -21.85 1.16
N ARG A 21 33.73 -21.90 2.48
CA ARG A 21 32.74 -21.51 3.49
C ARG A 21 32.61 -19.98 3.58
N GLU A 22 33.71 -19.23 3.49
CA GLU A 22 33.71 -17.76 3.40
C GLU A 22 33.12 -17.26 2.07
N VAL A 23 33.35 -17.96 0.94
CA VAL A 23 32.71 -17.65 -0.36
C VAL A 23 31.22 -18.02 -0.37
N ARG A 24 30.80 -19.09 0.34
CA ARG A 24 29.38 -19.42 0.55
C ARG A 24 28.70 -18.44 1.49
N GLU A 25 29.29 -18.15 2.65
CA GLU A 25 28.78 -17.17 3.62
C GLU A 25 28.85 -15.73 3.08
N GLY A 26 29.72 -15.45 2.10
CA GLY A 26 29.77 -14.19 1.33
C GLY A 26 28.73 -14.12 0.22
N ARG A 27 28.50 -15.20 -0.54
CA ARG A 27 27.38 -15.27 -1.52
C ARG A 27 26.01 -15.31 -0.88
N ASP A 28 25.89 -15.91 0.29
CA ASP A 28 24.66 -15.93 1.06
C ASP A 28 24.44 -14.55 1.72
N ARG A 29 25.51 -13.85 2.17
CA ARG A 29 25.42 -12.45 2.60
C ARG A 29 25.13 -11.47 1.47
N ASP A 30 25.66 -11.66 0.25
CA ASP A 30 25.33 -10.82 -0.90
C ASP A 30 23.93 -11.13 -1.44
N ARG A 31 23.46 -12.39 -1.37
CA ARG A 31 22.06 -12.76 -1.65
C ARG A 31 21.08 -12.26 -0.61
N ASP A 32 21.46 -12.24 0.67
CA ASP A 32 20.63 -11.75 1.75
C ASP A 32 20.64 -10.21 1.80
N ARG A 33 21.74 -9.55 1.43
CA ARG A 33 21.81 -8.08 1.27
C ARG A 33 20.97 -7.57 0.09
N ASP A 34 20.82 -8.37 -0.96
CA ASP A 34 19.90 -8.10 -2.08
C ASP A 34 18.45 -8.57 -1.80
N ARG A 35 18.21 -9.34 -0.72
CA ARG A 35 16.86 -9.76 -0.25
C ARG A 35 16.29 -8.87 0.85
N GLU A 36 17.16 -8.14 1.56
CA GLU A 36 16.81 -7.29 2.70
C GLU A 36 16.70 -5.80 2.34
N GLN A 37 16.82 -5.46 1.05
CA GLN A 37 16.33 -4.20 0.47
C GLN A 37 15.00 -4.47 -0.24
N GLY A 38 13.89 -4.17 0.44
CA GLY A 38 12.57 -4.09 -0.17
C GLY A 38 12.65 -3.30 -1.48
N LEU A 39 12.13 -3.90 -2.53
CA LEU A 39 12.56 -3.83 -3.92
C LEU A 39 12.16 -2.54 -4.64
N ARG A 40 12.29 -1.36 -4.00
CA ARG A 40 12.01 -0.04 -4.60
C ARG A 40 12.47 -0.05 -6.05
N CYS A 41 11.55 -0.21 -7.00
CA CYS A 41 11.89 -0.20 -8.41
C CYS A 41 12.36 1.22 -8.75
N GLN A 42 13.66 1.46 -8.66
CA GLN A 42 14.23 2.77 -8.96
C GLN A 42 14.09 3.02 -10.46
N GLU A 43 13.95 4.29 -10.81
CA GLU A 43 14.08 4.71 -12.19
C GLU A 43 15.44 4.25 -12.73
N ARG A 44 15.44 3.65 -13.92
CA ARG A 44 16.64 3.04 -14.52
C ARG A 44 16.84 3.59 -15.91
N ALA A 45 17.97 4.26 -16.12
CA ALA A 45 18.34 4.80 -17.42
C ALA A 45 19.79 4.43 -17.77
N ARG A 46 20.04 4.16 -19.05
CA ARG A 46 21.38 4.01 -19.62
C ARG A 46 21.43 4.78 -20.93
N HIS A 47 22.51 5.54 -21.16
CA HIS A 47 22.71 6.35 -22.37
C HIS A 47 21.57 7.34 -22.68
N ILE A 48 20.76 7.68 -21.67
CA ILE A 48 19.68 8.67 -21.73
C ILE A 48 19.91 9.64 -20.56
N LEU A 49 19.86 10.93 -20.85
CA LEU A 49 19.79 11.99 -19.83
C LEU A 49 18.32 12.22 -19.48
N VAL A 50 18.03 12.21 -18.17
CA VAL A 50 16.69 12.47 -17.63
C VAL A 50 16.72 13.87 -17.00
N ASP A 51 15.95 14.81 -17.53
CA ASP A 51 15.76 16.16 -17.00
C ASP A 51 14.26 16.43 -16.83
N GLY A 52 13.77 16.24 -15.60
CA GLY A 52 12.34 16.29 -15.31
C GLY A 52 11.57 15.22 -16.09
N ASP A 53 10.70 15.66 -17.00
CA ASP A 53 9.91 14.80 -17.88
C ASP A 53 10.56 14.57 -19.26
N THR A 54 11.75 15.14 -19.49
CA THR A 54 12.42 15.12 -20.79
C THR A 54 13.54 14.08 -20.79
N LEU A 55 13.54 13.22 -21.81
CA LEU A 55 14.49 12.15 -22.02
C LEU A 55 15.28 12.42 -23.31
N SER A 56 16.59 12.63 -23.20
CA SER A 56 17.44 12.95 -24.36
C SER A 56 18.55 11.91 -24.52
N TYR A 57 18.79 11.43 -25.74
CA TYR A 57 19.83 10.45 -26.02
C TYR A 57 21.24 11.02 -25.79
N ARG A 58 22.07 10.30 -25.02
CA ARG A 58 23.46 10.65 -24.69
C ARG A 58 24.42 9.47 -24.88
N GLY A 59 24.03 8.48 -25.66
CA GLY A 59 24.86 7.30 -25.93
C GLY A 59 26.01 7.55 -26.91
N PRO A 60 27.10 6.77 -26.81
CA PRO A 60 28.12 6.72 -27.85
C PRO A 60 27.53 6.12 -29.14
N SER A 61 28.21 6.29 -30.27
CA SER A 61 27.72 5.85 -31.57
C SER A 61 27.38 4.35 -31.59
N GLY A 62 26.11 4.02 -31.85
CA GLY A 62 25.62 2.66 -32.07
C GLY A 62 25.10 1.94 -30.83
N GLU A 63 25.25 2.51 -29.63
CA GLU A 63 24.71 1.94 -28.40
C GLU A 63 23.26 2.38 -28.15
N VAL A 64 22.42 1.48 -27.64
CA VAL A 64 21.02 1.79 -27.36
C VAL A 64 20.91 2.51 -26.02
N GLY A 65 20.18 3.61 -26.00
CA GLY A 65 19.65 4.21 -24.80
C GLY A 65 18.33 3.56 -24.40
N CYS A 66 18.19 3.27 -23.10
CA CYS A 66 16.99 2.66 -22.56
C CYS A 66 16.67 3.29 -21.21
N TYR A 67 15.42 3.68 -21.04
CA TYR A 67 14.83 4.24 -19.84
C TYR A 67 13.67 3.35 -19.42
N VAL A 68 13.59 3.04 -18.14
CA VAL A 68 12.50 2.31 -17.50
C VAL A 68 12.04 3.11 -16.30
N ALA A 69 10.75 3.42 -16.26
CA ALA A 69 10.14 4.15 -15.15
C ALA A 69 10.22 3.36 -13.84
N SER A 70 10.10 4.07 -12.72
CA SER A 70 10.17 3.50 -11.37
C SER A 70 8.95 2.68 -10.97
N ARG A 71 7.77 2.92 -11.56
CA ARG A 71 6.53 2.21 -11.20
C ARG A 71 5.91 1.47 -12.39
N PRO A 72 5.32 0.29 -12.17
CA PRO A 72 4.55 -0.38 -13.21
C PRO A 72 3.25 0.39 -13.49
N LEU A 73 2.62 0.12 -14.63
CA LEU A 73 1.23 0.53 -14.82
C LEU A 73 0.31 -0.26 -13.89
N THR A 74 -0.71 0.40 -13.36
CA THR A 74 -1.74 -0.18 -12.50
C THR A 74 -3.12 0.01 -13.09
N ARG A 75 -4.16 -0.57 -12.47
CA ARG A 75 -5.55 -0.47 -12.98
C ARG A 75 -6.03 0.96 -13.08
N ASP A 76 -5.64 1.80 -12.12
CA ASP A 76 -6.05 3.22 -12.05
C ASP A 76 -5.16 4.10 -12.91
N SER A 77 -3.88 3.74 -13.00
CA SER A 77 -2.85 4.42 -13.76
C SER A 77 -2.37 3.52 -14.91
N ASN A 78 -3.29 3.22 -15.84
CA ASN A 78 -3.13 2.15 -16.83
C ASN A 78 -2.63 2.62 -18.21
N TYR A 79 -2.25 3.88 -18.36
CA TYR A 79 -1.90 4.51 -19.64
C TYR A 79 -0.87 5.62 -19.45
N PHE A 80 0.10 5.72 -20.36
CA PHE A 80 1.06 6.82 -20.43
C PHE A 80 1.32 7.22 -21.88
N GLU A 81 1.87 8.42 -22.07
CA GLU A 81 2.19 8.94 -23.40
C GLU A 81 3.61 9.47 -23.49
N VAL A 82 4.17 9.46 -24.71
CA VAL A 82 5.48 9.99 -25.03
C VAL A 82 5.33 10.90 -26.23
N SER A 83 5.66 12.18 -26.05
CA SER A 83 5.72 13.15 -27.15
C SER A 83 7.11 13.16 -27.74
N ILE A 84 7.23 13.01 -29.05
CA ILE A 84 8.52 13.10 -29.75
C ILE A 84 8.85 14.59 -29.92
N VAL A 85 9.83 15.07 -29.17
CA VAL A 85 10.30 16.46 -29.26
C VAL A 85 11.20 16.59 -30.48
N ASP A 86 12.18 15.69 -30.61
CA ASP A 86 13.05 15.59 -31.77
C ASP A 86 13.29 14.11 -32.10
N SER A 87 13.04 13.72 -33.36
CA SER A 87 13.33 12.38 -33.85
C SER A 87 14.82 12.09 -34.01
N GLY A 88 15.69 13.09 -33.90
CA GLY A 88 17.12 12.95 -34.11
C GLY A 88 17.47 12.42 -35.50
N VAL A 89 18.64 11.80 -35.61
CA VAL A 89 19.19 11.36 -36.91
C VAL A 89 18.42 10.18 -37.52
N ARG A 90 17.92 9.24 -36.71
CA ARG A 90 17.31 7.99 -37.19
C ARG A 90 15.84 7.82 -36.80
N GLY A 91 15.32 8.56 -35.83
CA GLY A 91 13.94 8.39 -35.35
C GLY A 91 13.69 7.04 -34.67
N THR A 92 14.74 6.38 -34.21
CA THR A 92 14.74 5.03 -33.63
C THR A 92 14.29 5.06 -32.18
N ILE A 93 13.08 5.59 -31.99
CA ILE A 93 12.43 5.77 -30.70
C ILE A 93 11.45 4.61 -30.49
N ALA A 94 11.61 3.89 -29.39
CA ALA A 94 10.75 2.79 -29.01
C ALA A 94 9.96 3.15 -27.74
N VAL A 95 8.64 3.03 -27.78
CA VAL A 95 7.77 3.31 -26.61
C VAL A 95 6.99 2.05 -26.28
N GLY A 96 7.01 1.63 -25.02
CA GLY A 96 6.30 0.42 -24.64
C GLY A 96 6.42 0.01 -23.19
N LEU A 97 6.21 -1.28 -22.97
CA LEU A 97 6.16 -1.89 -21.65
C LEU A 97 7.19 -3.01 -21.54
N VAL A 98 7.88 -3.06 -20.40
CA VAL A 98 8.94 -4.03 -20.12
C VAL A 98 8.74 -4.68 -18.75
N PRO A 99 9.24 -5.90 -18.52
CA PRO A 99 9.33 -6.45 -17.17
C PRO A 99 10.39 -5.72 -16.34
N HIS A 100 10.31 -5.80 -15.01
CA HIS A 100 11.28 -5.19 -14.10
C HIS A 100 12.74 -5.57 -14.44
N CYS A 101 13.01 -6.83 -14.80
CA CYS A 101 14.37 -7.31 -15.10
C CYS A 101 14.86 -7.02 -16.54
N HIS A 102 14.19 -6.15 -17.30
CA HIS A 102 14.60 -5.85 -18.69
C HIS A 102 16.01 -5.24 -18.77
N SER A 103 16.77 -5.64 -19.78
CA SER A 103 18.14 -5.17 -20.04
C SER A 103 18.13 -3.76 -20.63
N LEU A 104 18.93 -2.86 -20.06
CA LEU A 104 19.07 -1.49 -20.58
C LEU A 104 19.95 -1.42 -21.85
N GLU A 105 20.49 -2.55 -22.33
CA GLU A 105 21.27 -2.62 -23.58
C GLU A 105 20.40 -2.85 -24.83
N HIS A 106 19.10 -3.09 -24.63
CA HIS A 106 18.17 -3.40 -25.70
C HIS A 106 16.95 -2.47 -25.62
N PRO A 107 16.39 -2.05 -26.78
CA PRO A 107 15.20 -1.23 -26.77
C PRO A 107 14.00 -2.06 -26.28
N PRO A 108 12.97 -1.40 -25.72
CA PRO A 108 11.70 -2.04 -25.41
C PRO A 108 11.16 -2.85 -26.63
N GLY A 109 10.59 -4.02 -26.36
CA GLY A 109 10.04 -4.93 -27.37
C GLY A 109 11.02 -5.98 -27.90
N TRP A 110 12.34 -5.82 -27.69
CA TRP A 110 13.34 -6.80 -28.14
C TRP A 110 13.63 -7.90 -27.12
N GLY A 111 13.48 -7.60 -25.82
CA GLY A 111 13.71 -8.54 -24.73
C GLY A 111 12.47 -9.38 -24.39
N PRO A 112 12.61 -10.59 -23.84
CA PRO A 112 11.48 -11.43 -23.43
C PRO A 112 10.50 -10.70 -22.50
N GLY A 113 9.20 -10.91 -22.69
CA GLY A 113 8.16 -10.26 -21.88
C GLY A 113 7.98 -8.75 -22.13
N SER A 114 8.78 -8.14 -23.00
CA SER A 114 8.61 -6.73 -23.40
C SER A 114 7.83 -6.58 -24.69
N VAL A 115 7.12 -5.46 -24.82
CA VAL A 115 6.40 -5.04 -26.01
C VAL A 115 6.67 -3.57 -26.27
N ALA A 116 6.84 -3.16 -27.53
CA ALA A 116 6.94 -1.74 -27.88
C ALA A 116 6.51 -1.43 -29.30
N TYR A 117 6.06 -0.20 -29.48
CA TYR A 117 5.84 0.43 -30.77
C TYR A 117 7.05 1.29 -31.15
N HIS A 118 7.61 1.03 -32.33
CA HIS A 118 8.84 1.69 -32.81
C HIS A 118 8.49 2.77 -33.83
N ALA A 119 8.98 3.99 -33.60
CA ALA A 119 8.63 5.18 -34.35
C ALA A 119 9.22 5.17 -35.78
N ASP A 120 10.42 4.63 -35.96
CA ASP A 120 11.17 4.64 -37.22
C ASP A 120 10.54 3.77 -38.31
N ASP A 121 9.87 2.67 -37.93
CA ASP A 121 9.28 1.72 -38.87
C ASP A 121 7.78 1.46 -38.67
N GLY A 122 7.18 1.99 -37.61
CA GLY A 122 5.76 1.80 -37.30
C GLY A 122 5.40 0.34 -36.99
N LYS A 123 6.38 -0.48 -36.60
CA LYS A 123 6.15 -1.88 -36.25
C LYS A 123 5.99 -2.07 -34.75
N LEU A 124 5.35 -3.19 -34.42
CA LEU A 124 5.28 -3.67 -33.05
C LEU A 124 6.31 -4.77 -32.83
N TYR A 125 7.11 -4.62 -31.78
CA TYR A 125 8.09 -5.59 -31.31
C TYR A 125 7.59 -6.24 -30.03
N SER A 126 7.76 -7.55 -29.89
CA SER A 126 7.29 -8.31 -28.73
C SER A 126 8.23 -9.49 -28.47
N GLY A 127 9.12 -9.37 -27.50
CA GLY A 127 10.02 -10.46 -27.10
C GLY A 127 11.22 -10.75 -28.01
N ARG A 128 11.39 -10.03 -29.12
CA ARG A 128 12.44 -10.31 -30.13
C ARG A 128 12.67 -9.14 -31.09
N ALA A 129 13.88 -9.08 -31.67
CA ALA A 129 14.31 -8.08 -32.65
C ALA A 129 13.67 -8.22 -34.06
N LYS A 130 12.45 -8.75 -34.16
CA LYS A 130 11.70 -8.88 -35.42
C LYS A 130 10.29 -8.30 -35.26
N GLY A 131 10.12 -7.08 -35.74
CA GLY A 131 8.86 -6.35 -35.68
C GLY A 131 7.81 -6.88 -36.65
N ARG A 132 6.53 -6.73 -36.29
CA ARG A 132 5.37 -6.99 -37.15
C ARG A 132 4.76 -5.67 -37.61
N GLN A 133 4.24 -5.61 -38.83
CA GLN A 133 3.49 -4.44 -39.29
C GLN A 133 2.33 -4.16 -38.33
N PHE A 134 2.18 -2.89 -37.91
CA PHE A 134 1.21 -2.54 -36.88
C PHE A 134 0.58 -1.17 -37.10
N GLY A 135 1.39 -0.12 -37.25
CA GLY A 135 0.91 1.24 -37.48
C GLY A 135 1.76 2.00 -38.49
N SER A 136 1.66 3.33 -38.46
CA SER A 136 2.46 4.24 -39.28
C SER A 136 3.63 4.82 -38.49
N LYS A 137 4.74 5.09 -39.17
CA LYS A 137 5.92 5.76 -38.57
C LYS A 137 5.54 7.04 -37.83
N CYS A 138 6.29 7.38 -36.79
CA CYS A 138 6.12 8.61 -36.02
C CYS A 138 7.34 9.53 -36.19
N SER A 139 7.15 10.83 -36.08
CA SER A 139 8.19 11.85 -36.23
C SER A 139 8.03 12.96 -35.19
N SER A 140 8.93 13.95 -35.17
CA SER A 140 8.84 15.11 -34.27
C SER A 140 7.45 15.75 -34.30
N GLY A 141 6.86 15.96 -33.13
CA GLY A 141 5.50 16.45 -32.94
C GLY A 141 4.44 15.36 -32.78
N ASP A 142 4.71 14.11 -33.19
CA ASP A 142 3.81 12.99 -32.91
C ASP A 142 3.88 12.56 -31.45
N ARG A 143 2.79 11.94 -30.98
CA ARG A 143 2.66 11.38 -29.65
C ARG A 143 2.31 9.90 -29.72
N ILE A 144 3.07 9.08 -29.02
CA ILE A 144 2.83 7.63 -28.89
C ILE A 144 2.30 7.37 -27.50
N GLY A 145 1.13 6.75 -27.37
CA GLY A 145 0.60 6.27 -26.10
C GLY A 145 0.69 4.76 -25.99
N CYS A 146 0.81 4.28 -24.76
CA CYS A 146 0.82 2.86 -24.43
C CYS A 146 0.06 2.64 -23.13
N GLY A 147 -0.76 1.60 -23.09
CA GLY A 147 -1.53 1.24 -21.90
C GLY A 147 -1.92 -0.22 -21.84
N VAL A 148 -2.50 -0.61 -20.72
CA VAL A 148 -3.06 -1.95 -20.48
C VAL A 148 -4.56 -1.81 -20.26
N GLU A 149 -5.37 -2.66 -20.87
CA GLU A 149 -6.82 -2.67 -20.66
C GLU A 149 -7.14 -2.97 -19.18
N ARG A 150 -8.02 -2.17 -18.57
CA ARG A 150 -8.32 -2.24 -17.12
C ARG A 150 -8.79 -3.61 -16.65
N GLY A 151 -9.54 -4.33 -17.49
CA GLY A 151 -10.02 -5.69 -17.18
C GLY A 151 -8.97 -6.78 -17.33
N SER A 152 -7.75 -6.44 -17.76
CA SER A 152 -6.66 -7.39 -17.98
C SER A 152 -5.58 -7.33 -16.89
N PHE A 153 -5.77 -6.49 -15.86
CA PHE A 153 -4.99 -6.56 -14.63
C PHE A 153 -5.51 -7.74 -13.79
N GLY A 154 -4.65 -8.70 -13.45
CA GLY A 154 -4.99 -9.85 -12.58
C GLY A 154 -5.16 -11.20 -13.27
N ALA A 155 -5.28 -11.27 -14.60
CA ALA A 155 -5.32 -12.53 -15.35
C ALA A 155 -4.49 -12.44 -16.63
N PRO A 156 -3.49 -13.32 -16.85
CA PRO A 156 -2.74 -13.34 -18.09
C PRO A 156 -3.62 -13.90 -19.25
N PRO A 157 -3.48 -13.38 -20.48
CA PRO A 157 -2.54 -12.33 -20.90
C PRO A 157 -3.07 -10.90 -20.66
N ALA A 158 -2.18 -9.98 -20.26
CA ALA A 158 -2.50 -8.56 -20.21
C ALA A 158 -2.68 -7.99 -21.61
N GLN A 159 -3.84 -7.39 -21.89
CA GLN A 159 -4.11 -6.75 -23.17
C GLN A 159 -3.44 -5.37 -23.20
N VAL A 160 -2.27 -5.29 -23.83
CA VAL A 160 -1.56 -4.04 -24.07
C VAL A 160 -2.10 -3.40 -25.35
N PHE A 161 -2.34 -2.10 -25.32
CA PHE A 161 -2.74 -1.32 -26.49
C PHE A 161 -1.82 -0.11 -26.71
N PHE A 162 -1.81 0.39 -27.93
CA PHE A 162 -1.02 1.54 -28.34
C PHE A 162 -1.89 2.57 -29.07
N THR A 163 -1.55 3.83 -28.89
CA THR A 163 -2.17 4.96 -29.57
C THR A 163 -1.12 5.79 -30.30
N LYS A 164 -1.54 6.45 -31.37
CA LYS A 164 -0.78 7.50 -32.04
C LYS A 164 -1.67 8.75 -32.10
N ASN A 165 -1.22 9.85 -31.53
CA ASN A 165 -1.96 11.12 -31.46
C ASN A 165 -3.38 10.93 -30.90
N GLY A 166 -3.49 10.15 -29.81
CA GLY A 166 -4.75 9.81 -29.15
C GLY A 166 -5.62 8.76 -29.85
N GLN A 167 -5.29 8.35 -31.08
CA GLN A 167 -6.06 7.34 -31.82
C GLN A 167 -5.46 5.94 -31.63
N ARG A 168 -6.30 4.95 -31.31
CA ARG A 168 -5.87 3.56 -31.08
C ARG A 168 -5.35 2.94 -32.38
N VAL A 169 -4.11 2.44 -32.35
CA VAL A 169 -3.46 1.74 -33.47
C VAL A 169 -3.78 0.24 -33.40
N GLY A 170 -3.74 -0.34 -32.21
CA GLY A 170 -4.02 -1.76 -31.98
C GLY A 170 -3.48 -2.24 -30.62
N GLY A 171 -3.40 -3.55 -30.43
CA GLY A 171 -2.86 -4.15 -29.20
C GLY A 171 -2.42 -5.60 -29.35
N LEU A 172 -1.90 -6.17 -28.26
CA LEU A 172 -1.73 -7.62 -28.11
C LEU A 172 -1.80 -8.05 -26.64
N GLY A 173 -2.10 -9.33 -26.43
CA GLY A 173 -1.88 -9.99 -25.15
C GLY A 173 -0.39 -10.23 -24.88
N VAL A 174 0.11 -9.76 -23.74
CA VAL A 174 1.47 -10.00 -23.25
C VAL A 174 1.39 -10.79 -21.93
N PRO A 175 2.27 -11.79 -21.72
CA PRO A 175 2.35 -12.45 -20.42
C PRO A 175 2.70 -11.45 -19.31
N LEU A 176 1.87 -11.39 -18.27
CA LEU A 176 2.17 -10.60 -17.08
C LEU A 176 3.27 -11.29 -16.28
N SER A 177 4.34 -10.55 -15.99
CA SER A 177 5.43 -10.98 -15.11
C SER A 177 5.38 -10.12 -13.84
N PRO A 178 5.35 -10.71 -12.63
CA PRO A 178 5.49 -9.93 -11.39
C PRO A 178 6.79 -9.12 -11.39
N PRO A 179 6.82 -7.88 -10.84
CA PRO A 179 5.73 -7.17 -10.16
C PRO A 179 4.73 -6.46 -11.10
N GLY A 180 4.99 -6.42 -12.41
CA GLY A 180 4.13 -5.77 -13.38
C GLY A 180 4.88 -5.38 -14.66
N LEU A 181 4.22 -4.58 -15.49
CA LEU A 181 4.77 -4.02 -16.72
C LEU A 181 5.09 -2.53 -16.54
N PHE A 182 6.34 -2.16 -16.82
CA PHE A 182 6.87 -0.82 -16.57
C PHE A 182 6.91 0.00 -17.86
N PRO A 183 6.48 1.27 -17.83
CA PRO A 183 6.71 2.22 -18.92
C PRO A 183 8.19 2.29 -19.26
N ALA A 184 8.52 2.13 -20.54
CA ALA A 184 9.89 2.21 -21.02
C ALA A 184 9.99 2.92 -22.35
N VAL A 185 11.13 3.61 -22.51
CA VAL A 185 11.50 4.36 -23.71
C VAL A 185 12.89 3.93 -24.15
N GLY A 186 13.03 3.57 -25.43
CA GLY A 186 14.32 3.33 -26.06
C GLY A 186 14.66 4.44 -27.05
N LEU A 187 15.90 4.92 -27.02
CA LEU A 187 16.48 5.88 -27.96
C LEU A 187 17.76 5.27 -28.55
N HIS A 188 18.12 5.56 -29.79
CA HIS A 188 19.28 4.95 -30.46
C HIS A 188 20.00 5.88 -31.45
N SER A 189 19.66 7.16 -31.51
CA SER A 189 20.40 8.10 -32.35
C SER A 189 20.55 9.50 -31.75
N LEU A 190 21.62 10.18 -32.17
CA LEU A 190 21.92 11.54 -31.73
C LEU A 190 20.78 12.50 -32.07
N GLY A 191 20.48 13.40 -31.13
CA GLY A 191 19.40 14.38 -31.25
C GLY A 191 18.02 13.83 -30.90
N GLU A 192 17.87 12.52 -30.63
CA GLU A 192 16.58 12.01 -30.17
C GLU A 192 16.25 12.55 -28.78
N GLU A 193 15.08 13.18 -28.69
CA GLU A 193 14.55 13.76 -27.47
C GLU A 193 13.03 13.54 -27.40
N VAL A 194 12.55 13.13 -26.24
CA VAL A 194 11.13 12.92 -26.00
C VAL A 194 10.70 13.49 -24.67
N ARG A 195 9.42 13.83 -24.55
CA ARG A 195 8.79 14.20 -23.29
C ARG A 195 7.85 13.09 -22.83
N LEU A 196 8.12 12.57 -21.65
CA LEU A 196 7.38 11.48 -21.01
C LEU A 196 6.22 12.03 -20.17
N HIS A 197 5.00 11.66 -20.54
CA HIS A 197 3.78 12.02 -19.83
C HIS A 197 3.33 10.79 -19.03
N LEU A 198 3.93 10.61 -17.86
CA LEU A 198 3.43 9.62 -16.92
C LEU A 198 2.16 10.17 -16.24
N PRO A 199 1.19 9.30 -15.95
CA PRO A 199 0.12 9.64 -15.01
C PRO A 199 0.73 10.15 -13.70
N PRO A 200 0.08 11.12 -13.03
CA PRO A 200 0.60 11.68 -11.79
C PRO A 200 0.87 10.54 -10.81
N PRO A 201 1.99 10.59 -10.06
CA PRO A 201 2.27 9.56 -9.08
C PRO A 201 1.08 9.48 -8.13
N GLY A 202 0.35 8.37 -8.20
CA GLY A 202 -0.58 7.99 -7.14
C GLY A 202 0.17 7.96 -5.80
N PRO A 203 -0.55 7.98 -4.67
CA PRO A 203 0.07 7.75 -3.37
C PRO A 203 1.00 6.52 -3.49
N PRO A 204 2.19 6.55 -2.88
CA PRO A 204 3.22 5.53 -3.09
C PRO A 204 2.64 4.14 -2.82
N GLU A 205 2.46 3.38 -3.90
CA GLU A 205 2.18 1.95 -3.85
C GLU A 205 3.41 1.28 -3.22
N ASP A 206 3.29 0.88 -1.96
CA ASP A 206 4.32 0.13 -1.26
C ASP A 206 4.19 -1.36 -1.62
N GLU A 207 5.34 -1.97 -1.89
CA GLU A 207 5.50 -3.21 -2.61
C GLU A 207 5.10 -4.45 -1.80
N GLY A 208 4.22 -5.28 -2.39
CA GLY A 208 3.98 -6.67 -2.00
C GLY A 208 3.47 -7.46 -3.21
N GLY A 209 4.37 -8.15 -3.92
CA GLY A 209 4.05 -8.90 -5.13
C GLY A 209 3.09 -10.07 -4.90
N ALA A 210 2.04 -10.13 -5.70
CA ALA A 210 1.28 -11.31 -6.16
C ALA A 210 1.29 -12.54 -5.22
N MET A 211 0.59 -12.42 -4.11
CA MET A 211 -0.41 -13.41 -3.68
C MET A 211 -1.74 -12.64 -3.62
N LEU A 212 -2.90 -13.29 -3.67
CA LEU A 212 -4.19 -12.62 -3.45
C LEU A 212 -4.10 -11.84 -2.12
N VAL A 213 -3.96 -10.51 -2.18
CA VAL A 213 -4.09 -9.64 -1.02
C VAL A 213 -5.29 -8.77 -1.36
N ASP A 214 -6.42 -9.10 -0.75
CA ASP A 214 -7.55 -8.19 -0.65
C ASP A 214 -6.98 -6.82 -0.29
N SER A 215 -7.32 -5.79 -1.06
CA SER A 215 -6.84 -4.43 -0.84
C SER A 215 -6.99 -4.08 0.64
N LEU A 216 -5.89 -4.01 1.42
CA LEU A 216 -5.95 -3.62 2.84
C LEU A 216 -6.46 -2.18 3.01
N GLU A 217 -6.41 -1.36 1.95
CA GLU A 217 -7.11 -0.08 1.86
C GLU A 217 -8.64 -0.22 1.97
N GLU A 218 -9.23 -1.35 1.56
CA GLU A 218 -10.65 -1.65 1.77
C GLU A 218 -10.94 -2.14 3.19
N GLU A 219 -9.92 -2.49 3.97
CA GLU A 219 -10.08 -2.93 5.37
C GLU A 219 -10.14 -1.77 6.35
N TRP A 220 -9.60 -0.60 6.01
CA TRP A 220 -9.73 0.62 6.80
C TRP A 220 -10.93 1.45 6.31
N GLY A 221 -11.88 1.74 7.20
CA GLY A 221 -13.07 2.51 6.87
C GLY A 221 -12.89 4.01 7.11
N ARG A 222 -12.04 4.38 8.07
CA ARG A 222 -11.84 5.77 8.50
C ARG A 222 -10.39 5.99 8.89
N LEU A 223 -9.75 6.96 8.24
CA LEU A 223 -8.40 7.43 8.54
C LEU A 223 -8.44 8.94 8.81
N HIS A 224 -7.78 9.40 9.87
CA HIS A 224 -7.64 10.81 10.23
C HIS A 224 -6.23 11.03 10.74
N ASP A 225 -5.49 11.98 10.17
CA ASP A 225 -4.11 12.33 10.57
C ASP A 225 -3.14 11.13 10.67
N VAL A 226 -3.44 10.08 9.92
CA VAL A 226 -2.63 8.86 9.74
C VAL A 226 -2.56 8.56 8.25
N ARG A 227 -1.38 8.18 7.76
CA ARG A 227 -1.18 7.66 6.41
C ARG A 227 -0.97 6.16 6.46
N LEU A 228 -1.57 5.45 5.50
CA LEU A 228 -1.40 4.02 5.31
C LEU A 228 -0.39 3.77 4.18
N TYR A 229 0.58 2.90 4.42
CA TYR A 229 1.52 2.37 3.43
C TYR A 229 1.50 0.84 3.51
N GLY A 230 0.69 0.20 2.65
CA GLY A 230 0.44 -1.24 2.72
C GLY A 230 -0.22 -1.63 4.05
N SER A 231 0.53 -2.27 4.95
CA SER A 231 0.09 -2.62 6.31
C SER A 231 0.58 -1.62 7.37
N VAL A 232 1.35 -0.60 6.99
CA VAL A 232 1.97 0.34 7.92
C VAL A 232 1.14 1.59 8.07
N LEU A 233 0.77 1.94 9.31
CA LEU A 233 0.21 3.23 9.67
C LEU A 233 1.32 4.16 10.17
N GLU A 234 1.37 5.38 9.63
CA GLU A 234 2.27 6.46 10.04
C GLU A 234 1.46 7.64 10.52
N TYR A 235 1.80 8.18 11.69
CA TYR A 235 1.22 9.40 12.19
C TYR A 235 1.69 10.62 11.38
N VAL A 236 0.74 11.42 10.88
CA VAL A 236 1.02 12.65 10.11
C VAL A 236 0.31 13.89 10.69
N GLY A 237 -0.30 13.76 11.86
CA GLY A 237 -0.92 14.87 12.58
C GLY A 237 0.09 15.84 13.19
N LYS A 238 -0.43 16.89 13.82
CA LYS A 238 0.39 17.98 14.40
C LYS A 238 1.07 17.60 15.72
N GLY A 239 0.46 16.71 16.51
CA GLY A 239 0.97 16.19 17.78
C GLY A 239 1.15 17.26 18.87
N LYS A 240 0.43 18.39 18.79
CA LYS A 240 0.62 19.54 19.69
C LYS A 240 -0.29 19.49 20.91
N SER A 241 -1.48 18.93 20.74
CA SER A 241 -2.55 18.87 21.74
C SER A 241 -3.14 17.47 21.81
N ILE A 242 -3.90 17.19 22.87
CA ILE A 242 -4.58 15.90 23.08
C ILE A 242 -5.68 15.61 22.04
N VAL A 243 -6.06 16.59 21.21
CA VAL A 243 -7.05 16.44 20.15
C VAL A 243 -6.43 16.21 18.76
N ASP A 244 -5.10 16.35 18.62
CA ASP A 244 -4.38 16.08 17.36
C ASP A 244 -4.17 14.57 17.13
N VAL A 245 -5.13 13.75 17.55
CA VAL A 245 -5.04 12.29 17.48
C VAL A 245 -5.15 11.84 16.02
N GLY A 246 -4.19 11.01 15.62
CA GLY A 246 -4.27 10.20 14.43
C GLY A 246 -5.11 8.95 14.72
N LEU A 247 -6.18 8.74 13.97
CA LEU A 247 -7.08 7.60 14.12
C LEU A 247 -7.09 6.77 12.84
N ALA A 248 -6.97 5.45 13.01
CA ALA A 248 -7.30 4.47 11.98
C ALA A 248 -8.35 3.50 12.53
N GLN A 249 -9.48 3.36 11.84
CA GLN A 249 -10.54 2.44 12.20
C GLN A 249 -10.91 1.55 11.01
N ALA A 250 -11.02 0.25 11.26
CA ALA A 250 -11.35 -0.74 10.23
C ALA A 250 -12.79 -0.56 9.71
N ARG A 251 -13.05 -1.02 8.49
CA ARG A 251 -14.33 -0.95 7.78
C ARG A 251 -15.33 -1.99 8.27
N ARG A 252 -14.84 -3.12 8.81
CA ARG A 252 -15.66 -4.24 9.30
C ARG A 252 -15.44 -4.43 10.80
N PRO A 253 -16.50 -4.76 11.55
CA PRO A 253 -16.36 -5.10 12.95
C PRO A 253 -15.69 -6.47 13.09
N LEU A 254 -15.10 -6.72 14.26
CA LEU A 254 -14.70 -8.08 14.63
C LEU A 254 -15.94 -8.97 14.71
N SER A 255 -15.79 -10.23 14.31
CA SER A 255 -16.84 -11.23 14.24
C SER A 255 -16.30 -12.60 14.67
N PRO A 256 -17.15 -13.60 14.96
CA PRO A 256 -16.67 -14.94 15.32
C PRO A 256 -15.74 -15.60 14.28
N ARG A 257 -15.70 -15.11 13.04
CA ARG A 257 -14.81 -15.60 11.97
C ARG A 257 -13.51 -14.81 11.80
N SER A 258 -13.47 -13.59 12.32
CA SER A 258 -12.30 -12.70 12.32
C SER A 258 -12.39 -11.87 13.60
N HIS A 259 -11.81 -12.40 14.67
CA HIS A 259 -12.07 -11.98 16.05
C HIS A 259 -10.83 -11.43 16.77
N TYR A 260 -9.70 -11.36 16.08
CA TYR A 260 -8.42 -10.95 16.64
C TYR A 260 -7.59 -10.23 15.57
N PHE A 261 -6.87 -9.20 15.98
CA PHE A 261 -5.93 -8.45 15.15
C PHE A 261 -4.74 -7.99 15.98
N GLU A 262 -3.63 -7.69 15.33
CA GLU A 262 -2.40 -7.26 16.01
C GLU A 262 -1.66 -6.15 15.26
N LEU A 263 -0.83 -5.42 15.99
CA LEU A 263 0.10 -4.45 15.44
C LEU A 263 1.51 -4.66 15.99
N GLU A 264 2.51 -4.38 15.17
CA GLU A 264 3.92 -4.33 15.52
C GLU A 264 4.38 -2.87 15.56
N ILE A 265 5.05 -2.46 16.64
CA ILE A 265 5.60 -1.10 16.76
C ILE A 265 6.90 -1.02 15.95
N LEU A 266 6.86 -0.38 14.78
CA LEU A 266 8.05 -0.19 13.93
C LEU A 266 8.89 1.01 14.41
N ASP A 267 8.22 2.08 14.79
CA ASP A 267 8.82 3.28 15.36
C ASP A 267 7.91 3.85 16.46
N PRO A 268 8.36 3.94 17.71
CA PRO A 268 7.58 4.54 18.79
C PRO A 268 7.48 6.07 18.68
N GLY A 269 8.17 6.71 17.73
CA GLY A 269 8.22 8.16 17.65
C GLY A 269 8.81 8.80 18.91
N GLU A 270 8.45 10.06 19.16
CA GLU A 270 9.00 10.80 20.31
C GLU A 270 8.45 10.33 21.67
N LYS A 271 7.18 9.93 21.73
CA LYS A 271 6.48 9.67 23.00
C LYS A 271 5.81 8.28 23.11
N CYS A 272 5.68 7.52 22.02
CA CYS A 272 5.03 6.20 21.98
C CYS A 272 3.56 6.22 22.41
N TYR A 273 2.84 7.30 22.13
CA TYR A 273 1.38 7.41 22.28
C TYR A 273 0.65 6.62 21.20
N ILE A 274 0.87 5.31 21.22
CA ILE A 274 0.26 4.33 20.33
C ILE A 274 -0.77 3.55 21.16
N ALA A 275 -1.99 3.43 20.65
CA ALA A 275 -3.03 2.61 21.27
C ALA A 275 -3.65 1.62 20.29
N LEU A 276 -3.97 0.44 20.81
CA LEU A 276 -4.64 -0.64 20.09
C LEU A 276 -5.93 -1.00 20.81
N GLY A 277 -7.05 -1.06 20.09
CA GLY A 277 -8.32 -1.45 20.71
C GLY A 277 -9.47 -1.58 19.75
N VAL A 278 -10.67 -1.57 20.31
CA VAL A 278 -11.92 -1.59 19.55
C VAL A 278 -12.79 -0.39 19.89
N ALA A 279 -13.57 0.06 18.92
CA ALA A 279 -14.50 1.18 19.09
C ALA A 279 -15.79 1.00 18.28
N ARG A 280 -16.85 1.74 18.65
CA ARG A 280 -18.09 1.86 17.87
C ARG A 280 -17.83 2.47 16.48
N LYS A 281 -18.74 2.22 15.53
CA LYS A 281 -18.59 2.59 14.11
C LYS A 281 -18.33 4.09 13.87
N ASP A 282 -18.96 4.95 14.65
CA ASP A 282 -18.95 6.41 14.56
C ASP A 282 -17.98 7.08 15.54
N TYR A 283 -16.98 6.35 16.05
CA TYR A 283 -16.04 6.87 17.05
C TYR A 283 -15.41 8.22 16.65
N PRO A 284 -15.30 9.21 17.56
CA PRO A 284 -14.76 10.53 17.25
C PRO A 284 -13.31 10.44 16.74
N LYS A 285 -13.06 11.10 15.59
CA LYS A 285 -11.78 11.01 14.87
C LYS A 285 -10.61 11.68 15.60
N ASN A 286 -10.90 12.69 16.41
CA ASN A 286 -9.97 13.52 17.18
C ASN A 286 -9.77 13.01 18.62
N ARG A 287 -10.12 11.75 18.91
CA ARG A 287 -10.02 11.14 20.24
C ARG A 287 -9.22 9.85 20.18
N HIS A 288 -8.33 9.65 21.15
CA HIS A 288 -7.54 8.42 21.26
C HIS A 288 -8.46 7.24 21.57
N PRO A 289 -8.27 6.04 21.00
CA PRO A 289 -9.08 4.87 21.36
C PRO A 289 -9.09 4.62 22.87
N GLY A 290 -10.26 4.30 23.41
CA GLY A 290 -10.52 4.12 24.83
C GLY A 290 -10.92 5.39 25.58
N TRP A 291 -10.77 6.61 25.01
CA TRP A 291 -11.09 7.87 25.69
C TRP A 291 -12.55 8.29 25.62
N SER A 292 -13.32 7.82 24.63
CA SER A 292 -14.74 8.12 24.47
C SER A 292 -15.60 6.86 24.54
N ARG A 293 -16.87 7.01 24.95
CA ARG A 293 -17.81 5.90 25.16
C ARG A 293 -17.91 4.95 23.96
N GLY A 294 -18.11 3.67 24.24
CA GLY A 294 -18.17 2.63 23.21
C GLY A 294 -16.81 2.25 22.62
N SER A 295 -15.72 2.50 23.35
CA SER A 295 -14.37 2.07 22.98
C SER A 295 -13.57 1.57 24.18
N VAL A 296 -12.75 0.54 23.96
CA VAL A 296 -11.76 0.03 24.91
C VAL A 296 -10.42 -0.16 24.20
N ALA A 297 -9.32 0.28 24.80
CA ALA A 297 -7.99 0.19 24.19
C ALA A 297 -6.87 0.04 25.21
N TYR A 298 -5.81 -0.63 24.78
CA TYR A 298 -4.55 -0.79 25.49
C TYR A 298 -3.51 0.18 24.94
N HIS A 299 -2.90 0.99 25.81
CA HIS A 299 -1.97 2.06 25.45
C HIS A 299 -0.51 1.64 25.68
N ALA A 300 0.35 1.88 24.68
CA ALA A 300 1.73 1.42 24.64
C ALA A 300 2.67 2.21 25.58
N ASP A 301 2.43 3.52 25.72
CA ASP A 301 3.28 4.45 26.46
C ASP A 301 3.30 4.20 27.96
N ASP A 302 2.14 3.89 28.54
CA ASP A 302 1.97 3.75 29.99
C ASP A 302 1.51 2.35 30.43
N GLY A 303 1.09 1.50 29.50
CA GLY A 303 0.62 0.14 29.77
C GLY A 303 -0.75 0.09 30.43
N LYS A 304 -1.56 1.15 30.33
CA LYS A 304 -2.91 1.18 30.91
C LYS A 304 -3.98 0.76 29.91
N LEU A 305 -5.12 0.36 30.46
CA LEU A 305 -6.34 0.10 29.72
C LEU A 305 -7.29 1.29 29.87
N PHE A 306 -7.74 1.85 28.76
CA PHE A 306 -8.71 2.93 28.71
C PHE A 306 -10.04 2.38 28.21
N HIS A 307 -11.14 2.73 28.88
CA HIS A 307 -12.48 2.29 28.52
C HIS A 307 -13.46 3.46 28.69
N GLY A 308 -13.92 3.99 27.56
CA GLY A 308 -14.92 5.05 27.55
C GLY A 308 -14.53 6.37 28.22
N SER A 309 -13.28 6.55 28.64
CA SER A 309 -12.86 7.68 29.47
C SER A 309 -11.38 8.01 29.30
N GLY A 310 -11.02 9.27 29.54
CA GLY A 310 -9.63 9.76 29.50
C GLY A 310 -8.75 9.28 30.66
N VAL A 311 -9.26 8.42 31.54
CA VAL A 311 -8.54 7.89 32.71
C VAL A 311 -8.32 6.40 32.53
N GLY A 312 -7.06 5.97 32.49
CA GLY A 312 -6.68 4.57 32.29
C GLY A 312 -6.50 3.80 33.60
N ASP A 313 -6.89 2.52 33.59
CA ASP A 313 -6.64 1.56 34.67
C ASP A 313 -5.26 0.88 34.50
N PRO A 314 -4.50 0.61 35.59
CA PRO A 314 -3.33 -0.26 35.51
C PRO A 314 -3.69 -1.62 34.92
N PHE A 315 -2.97 -2.06 33.88
CA PHE A 315 -3.35 -3.24 33.13
C PHE A 315 -2.17 -4.12 32.72
N GLY A 316 -1.19 -3.54 32.02
CA GLY A 316 -0.09 -4.27 31.42
C GLY A 316 1.23 -3.51 31.39
N PRO A 317 2.29 -4.13 30.87
CA PRO A 317 3.59 -3.50 30.74
C PRO A 317 3.70 -2.67 29.46
N ARG A 318 4.28 -1.47 29.55
CA ARG A 318 4.61 -0.60 28.40
C ARG A 318 5.26 -1.33 27.23
N CYS A 319 4.92 -0.93 26.02
CA CYS A 319 5.42 -1.51 24.77
C CYS A 319 6.48 -0.61 24.11
N TYR A 320 7.38 -1.22 23.34
CA TYR A 320 8.52 -0.57 22.70
C TYR A 320 8.66 -1.04 21.25
N LYS A 321 9.60 -0.42 20.53
CA LYS A 321 9.97 -0.84 19.17
C LYS A 321 10.19 -2.35 19.07
N GLY A 322 9.51 -2.98 18.13
CA GLY A 322 9.53 -4.43 17.86
C GLY A 322 8.55 -5.24 18.70
N ASP A 323 7.86 -4.66 19.68
CA ASP A 323 6.77 -5.35 20.38
C ASP A 323 5.54 -5.49 19.46
N VAL A 324 4.89 -6.65 19.56
CA VAL A 324 3.61 -6.94 18.91
C VAL A 324 2.50 -6.84 19.95
N MET A 325 1.54 -5.93 19.75
CA MET A 325 0.35 -5.79 20.57
C MET A 325 -0.83 -6.41 19.84
N GLY A 326 -1.66 -7.21 20.51
CA GLY A 326 -2.88 -7.78 19.92
C GLY A 326 -4.14 -7.45 20.68
N CYS A 327 -5.26 -7.48 19.99
CA CYS A 327 -6.59 -7.23 20.52
C CYS A 327 -7.60 -8.17 19.86
N GLY A 328 -8.46 -8.80 20.66
CA GLY A 328 -9.50 -9.67 20.12
C GLY A 328 -10.73 -9.76 21.01
N ILE A 329 -11.78 -10.40 20.50
CA ILE A 329 -13.06 -10.59 21.16
C ILE A 329 -13.31 -12.09 21.34
N MET A 330 -13.58 -12.50 22.58
CA MET A 330 -14.16 -13.81 22.86
C MET A 330 -15.67 -13.73 22.69
N PHE A 331 -16.17 -14.23 21.56
CA PHE A 331 -17.60 -14.31 21.27
C PHE A 331 -18.24 -15.50 22.01
N PRO A 332 -19.39 -15.29 22.69
CA PRO A 332 -20.23 -16.38 23.19
C PRO A 332 -20.66 -17.33 22.07
N ARG A 333 -20.94 -18.60 22.41
CA ARG A 333 -21.27 -19.65 21.43
C ARG A 333 -22.56 -19.38 20.63
N ASP A 334 -23.43 -18.54 21.17
CA ASP A 334 -24.75 -18.17 20.64
C ASP A 334 -24.76 -16.80 19.93
N TYR A 335 -23.62 -16.13 19.79
CA TYR A 335 -23.51 -14.75 19.28
C TYR A 335 -24.16 -14.49 17.90
N GLY A 336 -24.27 -15.52 17.04
CA GLY A 336 -24.80 -15.40 15.67
C GLY A 336 -26.26 -15.85 15.47
N ARG A 337 -26.97 -16.31 16.50
CA ARG A 337 -28.25 -17.01 16.32
C ARG A 337 -29.48 -16.09 16.14
N ASP A 338 -29.32 -14.80 16.36
CA ASP A 338 -30.44 -13.84 16.39
C ASP A 338 -30.38 -12.78 15.27
N SER A 339 -29.48 -12.93 14.29
CA SER A 339 -29.39 -12.02 13.13
C SER A 339 -30.04 -12.57 11.86
N GLU A 340 -30.57 -13.79 11.88
CA GLU A 340 -31.23 -14.46 10.74
C GLU A 340 -32.76 -14.57 10.92
N GLY A 341 -33.38 -13.60 11.58
CA GLY A 341 -34.83 -13.54 11.74
C GLY A 341 -35.32 -12.10 11.73
N ASP A 342 -35.55 -11.55 10.53
CA ASP A 342 -36.85 -11.05 10.07
C ASP A 342 -36.64 -10.20 8.81
N SER A 343 -36.63 -10.87 7.67
CA SER A 343 -36.88 -10.23 6.37
C SER A 343 -37.89 -11.09 5.64
N ASP A 344 -39.14 -11.05 6.10
CA ASP A 344 -40.27 -11.32 5.21
C ASP A 344 -41.01 -10.01 4.98
N ASP A 345 -41.03 -9.63 3.72
CA ASP A 345 -41.64 -8.45 3.13
C ASP A 345 -43.16 -8.63 3.15
N THR A 346 -43.91 -7.73 3.80
CA THR A 346 -45.29 -7.41 3.40
C THR A 346 -45.83 -6.12 4.05
N SER A 347 -45.96 -5.06 3.23
CA SER A 347 -47.00 -3.97 3.26
C SER A 347 -47.06 -3.05 4.51
N GLU A 348 -47.17 -1.70 4.50
CA GLU A 348 -47.60 -0.62 3.59
C GLU A 348 -46.87 0.70 4.00
N PRO A 349 -46.85 1.79 3.20
CA PRO A 349 -46.16 3.03 3.57
C PRO A 349 -46.94 3.88 4.60
N PRO A 350 -46.27 4.55 5.56
CA PRO A 350 -46.96 5.42 6.49
C PRO A 350 -47.27 6.79 5.86
N GLU A 351 -48.45 7.28 6.23
CA GLU A 351 -49.04 8.54 5.80
C GLU A 351 -48.23 9.78 6.18
N VAL A 352 -48.22 10.74 5.26
CA VAL A 352 -47.73 12.11 5.46
C VAL A 352 -48.61 12.83 6.47
N LYS A 353 -48.06 13.22 7.62
CA LYS A 353 -48.64 14.25 8.49
C LYS A 353 -47.81 15.52 8.42
N VAL A 354 -48.41 16.51 7.76
CA VAL A 354 -48.01 17.91 7.72
C VAL A 354 -48.15 18.50 9.12
N HIS A 355 -47.09 19.11 9.66
CA HIS A 355 -47.27 20.11 10.71
C HIS A 355 -46.42 21.36 10.46
N ASN A 356 -47.10 22.49 10.68
CA ASN A 356 -46.78 23.81 10.16
C ASN A 356 -45.66 24.49 10.92
N VAL A 357 -44.88 25.24 10.15
CA VAL A 357 -43.89 26.23 10.58
C VAL A 357 -44.58 27.40 11.29
N MET A 358 -44.02 27.86 12.40
CA MET A 358 -44.23 29.20 12.96
C MET A 358 -42.86 29.81 13.26
N TYR A 359 -42.58 30.93 12.62
CA TYR A 359 -41.42 31.80 12.81
C TYR A 359 -41.61 32.66 14.06
N LEU A 360 -40.54 32.88 14.83
CA LEU A 360 -40.28 34.17 15.48
C LEU A 360 -38.77 34.44 15.46
N GLU A 361 -38.42 35.61 14.94
CA GLU A 361 -37.09 36.24 14.95
C GLU A 361 -36.83 36.85 16.33
N GLU A 362 -35.57 36.86 16.76
CA GLU A 362 -34.99 37.96 17.55
C GLU A 362 -33.45 37.91 17.40
N GLU A 363 -32.88 39.10 17.18
CA GLU A 363 -31.47 39.39 16.92
C GLU A 363 -30.67 39.47 18.24
N GLU A 364 -29.39 39.11 18.23
CA GLU A 364 -28.22 39.88 18.73
C GLU A 364 -27.05 39.04 19.29
N GLU A 365 -25.85 39.48 18.85
CA GLU A 365 -24.53 39.47 19.51
C GLU A 365 -23.62 38.22 19.55
N GLU A 366 -22.35 38.51 19.26
CA GLU A 366 -21.18 37.62 19.12
C GLU A 366 -20.65 37.17 20.49
N GLU A 367 -20.47 35.87 20.75
CA GLU A 367 -19.39 35.34 21.61
C GLU A 367 -18.97 33.94 21.12
N GLU A 368 -17.66 33.72 20.97
CA GLU A 368 -17.05 32.42 20.70
C GLU A 368 -17.15 31.55 21.97
N GLU A 369 -18.14 30.65 22.04
CA GLU A 369 -18.21 29.65 23.10
C GLU A 369 -17.72 28.29 22.60
N GLU A 370 -16.77 27.72 23.35
CA GLU A 370 -16.28 26.35 23.19
C GLU A 370 -17.45 25.38 23.39
N GLU A 371 -17.94 24.75 22.31
CA GLU A 371 -18.90 23.65 22.41
C GLU A 371 -18.22 22.45 23.09
N GLU A 372 -18.29 22.38 24.42
CA GLU A 372 -18.29 21.10 25.12
C GLU A 372 -19.57 20.38 24.67
N GLU A 373 -19.44 19.44 23.73
CA GLU A 373 -20.54 18.53 23.39
C GLU A 373 -20.93 17.75 24.66
N GLU A 374 -22.01 18.21 25.29
CA GLU A 374 -22.70 17.56 26.39
C GLU A 374 -23.26 16.23 25.84
N ASP A 375 -22.48 15.15 26.03
CA ASP A 375 -22.86 13.77 25.70
C ASP A 375 -24.24 13.48 26.34
N GLY A 376 -25.29 13.57 25.51
CA GLY A 376 -26.66 13.29 25.92
C GLY A 376 -26.79 11.94 26.62
N GLU A 377 -27.59 11.94 27.68
CA GLU A 377 -27.93 10.78 28.50
C GLU A 377 -28.75 9.74 27.72
N ASP A 378 -28.11 9.03 26.78
CA ASP A 378 -28.68 7.80 26.23
C ASP A 378 -28.47 6.67 27.25
N MET A 379 -29.57 6.35 27.94
CA MET A 379 -29.74 5.21 28.83
C MET A 379 -29.01 3.97 28.30
N GLU A 380 -28.18 3.34 29.15
CA GLU A 380 -27.56 2.05 28.89
C GLU A 380 -28.66 1.01 28.59
N GLN A 381 -29.04 0.86 27.32
CA GLN A 381 -29.82 -0.29 26.88
C GLN A 381 -29.01 -1.54 27.21
N GLU A 382 -29.67 -2.55 27.80
CA GLU A 382 -29.13 -3.88 28.11
C GLU A 382 -28.67 -4.58 26.81
N GLY A 383 -27.54 -4.13 26.28
CA GLY A 383 -26.91 -4.64 25.08
C GLY A 383 -26.12 -5.91 25.37
N ARG A 384 -25.93 -6.72 24.32
CA ARG A 384 -25.07 -7.91 24.39
C ARG A 384 -23.69 -7.54 24.88
N LYS A 385 -23.13 -8.33 25.79
CA LYS A 385 -21.77 -8.15 26.29
C LYS A 385 -20.83 -9.18 25.67
N VAL A 386 -19.60 -8.76 25.43
CA VAL A 386 -18.49 -9.62 24.98
C VAL A 386 -17.25 -9.35 25.80
N VAL A 387 -16.31 -10.28 25.80
CA VAL A 387 -15.04 -10.09 26.50
C VAL A 387 -13.96 -9.76 25.48
N VAL A 388 -13.42 -8.55 25.55
CA VAL A 388 -12.24 -8.12 24.80
C VAL A 388 -11.00 -8.58 25.56
N PHE A 389 -10.00 -9.11 24.85
CA PHE A 389 -8.71 -9.49 25.42
C PHE A 389 -7.57 -8.82 24.65
N PHE A 390 -6.46 -8.62 25.34
CA PHE A 390 -5.27 -7.99 24.79
C PHE A 390 -4.06 -8.88 24.96
N THR A 391 -3.15 -8.85 23.99
CA THR A 391 -1.91 -9.62 23.99
C THR A 391 -0.70 -8.71 23.79
N ARG A 392 0.46 -9.17 24.26
CA ARG A 392 1.76 -8.62 23.92
C ARG A 392 2.71 -9.77 23.60
N ASN A 393 3.35 -9.73 22.43
CA ASN A 393 4.26 -10.76 21.94
C ASN A 393 3.66 -12.18 22.04
N GLY A 394 2.38 -12.29 21.68
CA GLY A 394 1.61 -13.54 21.74
C GLY A 394 1.12 -13.97 23.12
N MET A 395 1.44 -13.25 24.20
CA MET A 395 0.99 -13.56 25.56
C MET A 395 -0.20 -12.68 25.97
N VAL A 396 -1.25 -13.27 26.54
CA VAL A 396 -2.41 -12.52 27.05
C VAL A 396 -1.98 -11.63 28.22
N VAL A 397 -2.21 -10.32 28.07
CA VAL A 397 -1.96 -9.31 29.10
C VAL A 397 -3.16 -9.22 30.05
N GLY A 398 -4.37 -9.20 29.50
CA GLY A 398 -5.59 -9.11 30.29
C GLY A 398 -6.85 -9.11 29.45
N ARG A 399 -8.00 -8.95 30.12
CA ARG A 399 -9.34 -9.06 29.54
C ARG A 399 -10.28 -8.02 30.15
N ARG A 400 -11.28 -7.57 29.40
CA ARG A 400 -12.32 -6.65 29.86
C ARG A 400 -13.66 -7.00 29.21
N GLU A 401 -14.71 -7.00 30.01
CA GLU A 401 -16.08 -7.12 29.51
C GLU A 401 -16.56 -5.77 28.99
N VAL A 402 -17.17 -5.76 27.81
CA VAL A 402 -17.69 -4.55 27.15
C VAL A 402 -19.05 -4.83 26.52
N GLY A 403 -19.92 -3.82 26.52
CA GLY A 403 -21.15 -3.86 25.73
C GLY A 403 -20.85 -3.73 24.23
N VAL A 404 -21.62 -4.42 23.41
CA VAL A 404 -21.53 -4.34 21.95
C VAL A 404 -22.47 -3.24 21.45
N PRO A 405 -21.95 -2.14 20.89
CA PRO A 405 -22.77 -1.08 20.32
C PRO A 405 -23.45 -1.54 19.02
N PRO A 406 -24.52 -0.85 18.56
CA PRO A 406 -25.14 -1.12 17.28
C PRO A 406 -24.12 -1.13 16.14
N GLY A 407 -24.13 -2.18 15.32
CA GLY A 407 -23.16 -2.37 14.23
C GLY A 407 -21.83 -3.03 14.64
N GLY A 408 -21.59 -3.28 15.93
CA GLY A 408 -20.45 -4.06 16.42
C GLY A 408 -19.23 -3.21 16.83
N LEU A 409 -18.16 -3.92 17.19
CA LEU A 409 -16.90 -3.35 17.66
C LEU A 409 -15.83 -3.46 16.56
N PHE A 410 -15.26 -2.31 16.19
CA PHE A 410 -14.35 -2.19 15.05
C PHE A 410 -12.90 -2.08 15.52
N PRO A 411 -11.96 -2.84 14.93
CA PRO A 411 -10.53 -2.64 15.14
C PRO A 411 -10.14 -1.17 14.96
N THR A 412 -9.46 -0.60 15.95
CA THR A 412 -9.14 0.81 15.99
C THR A 412 -7.74 1.01 16.56
N VAL A 413 -6.93 1.83 15.88
CA VAL A 413 -5.56 2.20 16.24
C VAL A 413 -5.50 3.71 16.39
N GLY A 414 -4.84 4.18 17.45
CA GLY A 414 -4.61 5.61 17.69
C GLY A 414 -3.12 5.91 17.81
N MET A 415 -2.72 7.09 17.32
CA MET A 415 -1.36 7.61 17.33
C MET A 415 -1.42 9.11 17.65
N LEU A 416 -0.44 9.68 18.34
CA LEU A 416 -0.50 11.09 18.78
C LEU A 416 0.87 11.79 18.76
N SER A 417 1.97 11.06 18.55
CA SER A 417 3.32 11.63 18.53
C SER A 417 3.97 11.56 17.17
N THR A 418 4.70 12.62 16.82
CA THR A 418 5.55 12.69 15.62
C THR A 418 6.49 11.49 15.53
N GLY A 419 6.58 10.91 14.33
CA GLY A 419 7.46 9.79 14.01
C GLY A 419 6.90 8.40 14.36
N GLU A 420 5.71 8.32 14.98
CA GLU A 420 5.10 7.03 15.28
C GLU A 420 4.75 6.26 14.00
N ARG A 421 5.12 4.98 13.97
CA ARG A 421 4.85 4.06 12.86
C ARG A 421 4.58 2.66 13.39
N VAL A 422 3.48 2.05 12.95
CA VAL A 422 3.07 0.69 13.32
C VAL A 422 2.70 -0.12 12.10
N LYS A 423 2.99 -1.42 12.10
CA LYS A 423 2.50 -2.35 11.09
C LYS A 423 1.31 -3.10 11.67
N VAL A 424 0.16 -3.08 11.01
CA VAL A 424 -1.07 -3.72 11.49
C VAL A 424 -1.42 -4.92 10.61
N ASP A 425 -1.76 -6.03 11.26
CA ASP A 425 -2.36 -7.20 10.64
C ASP A 425 -3.78 -7.39 11.20
N LEU A 426 -4.79 -7.19 10.35
CA LEU A 426 -6.20 -7.36 10.70
C LEU A 426 -6.66 -8.82 10.65
N HIS A 427 -5.84 -9.72 10.10
CA HIS A 427 -6.15 -11.13 9.91
C HIS A 427 -4.94 -12.04 10.22
N PRO A 428 -4.32 -11.92 11.41
CA PRO A 428 -3.12 -12.67 11.71
C PRO A 428 -3.44 -14.16 11.86
N LEU A 429 -2.52 -15.02 11.41
CA LEU A 429 -2.66 -16.48 11.50
C LEU A 429 -2.61 -17.02 12.94
N SER A 430 -2.25 -16.15 13.90
CA SER A 430 -2.21 -16.42 15.33
C SER A 430 -3.59 -16.29 16.02
N GLY A 431 -4.59 -15.76 15.30
CA GLY A 431 -5.94 -15.45 15.79
C GLY A 431 -6.92 -16.62 15.76
#